data_AF-A0A2H0LLV6-F1
#
_entry.id   AF-A0A2H0LLV6-F1
#
_cell.length_a   1.000
_cell.length_b   1.000
_cell.length_c   1.000
_cell.angle_alpha   90.00
_cell.angle_beta   90.00
_cell.angle_gamma   90.00
#
_symmetry.space_group_name_H-M   'P 1'
#
loop_
_entity.id
_entity.type
_entity.pdbx_description
1 polymer ?
#
loop_
_entity_poly.entity_id
_entity_poly.type
_entity_poly.pdbx_seq_one_letter_code
_entity_poly.pdbx_strand_id
1 'polypeptide(L)'
;ILEYLHRGKYFGIISLLTNETHSVTSEAINDCAVLVIQKDDFNFILQHIPRLAIDLSRSLSRRLKRKDIHQKKIFESTVISIFSSYAQAGKTVYALNLALSLNRETRKSVIILDILPQGKTHSLPQKLGIQQPPIFDLSNAADIYALPKDFIMLNNFGIDLFCFYYEQDNDFCLKRLIEILSILVNDYHYIILDLPAEMDRSIISMLNQSDLIHILSSPDPCDLKRTNNLINRLQTDFNFDPVKIKTIINEYKLSKIDHSDQLEILGQEIFATIPKIEFNSPARLIIDQPDCEYSKAVRRIARQLGDCLVGLVLGVGVGYGFCHVGVLKVIEEENIPIDIIIGSSIGSLIASLWAIGKSSSEILEITREFKEPKSIWGLIDITFPRLGFIKGNKLYRFLKKHFQDKTFYDVKLPLKVIASDVRKKEPKILDKGLLVDAIMASCSMPGVFTPFKFREEILFDGGVTYPLPTEPLMQMGVKKIIAVNVTPSRDDILKQLKKLKEAAATGVIAD
;
A
#
# COMPACT_ATOMS: atom_id res chain seq x y z
N ILE A 1 -13.03 -4.63 19.46
CA ILE A 1 -11.68 -4.22 19.90
C ILE A 1 -11.71 -2.72 20.11
N LEU A 2 -11.47 -2.24 21.33
CA LEU A 2 -11.55 -0.81 21.68
C LEU A 2 -10.23 -0.08 21.39
N GLU A 3 -9.10 -0.75 21.54
CA GLU A 3 -7.77 -0.21 21.24
C GLU A 3 -6.76 -1.38 21.10
N TYR A 4 -5.75 -1.23 20.25
CA TYR A 4 -4.58 -2.10 20.22
C TYR A 4 -3.47 -1.49 21.09
N LEU A 5 -2.97 -2.27 22.05
CA LEU A 5 -1.89 -1.85 22.94
C LEU A 5 -0.54 -2.31 22.39
N HIS A 6 0.25 -1.35 21.92
CA HIS A 6 1.62 -1.58 21.47
C HIS A 6 2.60 -1.54 22.65
N ARG A 7 3.83 -2.01 22.42
CA ARG A 7 4.90 -2.03 23.42
C ARG A 7 5.09 -0.65 24.06
N GLY A 8 5.14 -0.60 25.39
CA GLY A 8 5.27 0.65 26.16
C GLY A 8 3.94 1.36 26.48
N LYS A 9 2.81 0.97 25.87
CA LYS A 9 1.49 1.44 26.33
C LYS A 9 1.08 0.73 27.64
N TYR A 10 0.27 1.42 28.43
CA TYR A 10 -0.22 0.95 29.74
C TYR A 10 -1.74 1.14 29.85
N PHE A 11 -2.38 0.32 30.67
CA PHE A 11 -3.81 0.36 30.95
C PHE A 11 -4.07 0.12 32.45
N GLY A 12 -5.31 0.32 32.90
CA GLY A 12 -5.70 0.07 34.31
C GLY A 12 -5.40 1.19 35.31
N ILE A 13 -4.74 2.28 34.90
CA ILE A 13 -4.37 3.37 35.82
C ILE A 13 -5.56 4.13 36.42
N ILE A 14 -6.67 4.21 35.66
CA ILE A 14 -7.91 4.83 36.15
C ILE A 14 -8.48 3.97 37.27
N SER A 15 -8.57 2.64 37.07
CA SER A 15 -9.04 1.69 38.09
C SER A 15 -8.22 1.76 39.38
N LEU A 16 -6.89 1.93 39.27
CA LEU A 16 -6.01 2.10 40.42
C LEU A 16 -6.27 3.40 41.20
N LEU A 17 -6.71 4.47 40.53
CA LEU A 17 -6.95 5.77 41.14
C LEU A 17 -8.38 5.98 41.63
N THR A 18 -9.38 5.43 40.92
CA THR A 18 -10.80 5.61 41.25
C THR A 18 -11.32 4.52 42.19
N ASN A 19 -10.55 3.44 42.41
CA ASN A 19 -11.02 2.20 43.04
C ASN A 19 -12.19 1.53 42.31
N GLU A 20 -12.53 1.96 41.10
CA GLU A 20 -13.59 1.34 40.31
C GLU A 20 -13.02 0.20 39.47
N THR A 21 -13.76 -0.90 39.40
CA THR A 21 -13.43 -2.01 38.52
C THR A 21 -13.80 -1.63 37.08
N HIS A 22 -12.84 -1.15 36.29
CA HIS A 22 -12.98 -1.16 34.84
C HIS A 22 -12.62 -2.54 34.29
N SER A 23 -13.61 -3.24 33.74
CA SER A 23 -13.41 -4.49 33.01
C SER A 23 -12.94 -4.19 31.59
N VAL A 24 -11.63 -4.29 31.36
CA VAL A 24 -11.07 -4.44 30.01
C VAL A 24 -10.59 -5.88 29.89
N THR A 25 -11.12 -6.60 28.90
CA THR A 25 -10.56 -7.88 28.49
C THR A 25 -9.46 -7.59 27.49
N SER A 26 -8.24 -8.06 27.79
CA SER A 26 -7.08 -7.90 26.93
C SER A 26 -6.61 -9.27 26.46
N GLU A 27 -6.21 -9.34 25.21
CA GLU A 27 -5.62 -10.54 24.60
C GLU A 27 -4.21 -10.19 24.12
N ALA A 28 -3.23 -11.01 24.47
CA ALA A 28 -1.87 -10.87 23.99
C ALA A 28 -1.78 -11.45 22.58
N ILE A 29 -1.50 -10.59 21.60
CA ILE A 29 -1.38 -11.00 20.19
C ILE A 29 0.04 -11.53 19.89
N ASN A 30 1.03 -11.10 20.68
CA ASN A 30 2.44 -11.50 20.58
C ASN A 30 2.96 -11.93 21.95
N ASP A 31 4.09 -12.65 21.97
CA ASP A 31 4.85 -12.90 23.19
C ASP A 31 5.21 -11.56 23.85
N CYS A 32 4.62 -11.31 25.01
CA CYS A 32 4.76 -10.05 25.71
C CYS A 32 5.07 -10.26 27.19
N ALA A 33 5.96 -9.43 27.72
CA ALA A 33 6.13 -9.28 29.16
C ALA A 33 5.23 -8.14 29.64
N VAL A 34 4.21 -8.46 30.43
CA VAL A 34 3.36 -7.46 31.08
C VAL A 34 3.94 -7.16 32.46
N LEU A 35 4.38 -5.92 32.66
CA LEU A 35 4.76 -5.43 33.97
C LEU A 35 3.50 -4.97 34.71
N VAL A 36 3.17 -5.65 35.81
CA VAL A 36 2.00 -5.34 36.63
C VAL A 36 2.46 -4.56 37.85
N ILE A 37 1.86 -3.38 38.06
CA ILE A 37 1.99 -2.63 39.31
C ILE A 37 0.72 -2.91 40.12
N GLN A 38 0.88 -3.57 41.27
CA GLN A 38 -0.25 -3.80 42.17
C GLN A 38 -0.68 -2.50 42.83
N LYS A 39 -1.89 -2.47 43.38
CA LYS A 39 -2.45 -1.28 44.03
C LYS A 39 -1.57 -0.77 45.19
N ASP A 40 -1.06 -1.69 46.00
CA ASP A 40 -0.23 -1.32 47.15
C ASP A 40 1.12 -0.76 46.70
N ASP A 41 1.73 -1.35 45.66
CA ASP A 41 2.96 -0.84 45.05
C ASP A 41 2.74 0.52 44.38
N PHE A 42 1.62 0.71 43.70
CA PHE A 42 1.25 1.98 43.08
C PHE A 42 1.10 3.08 44.15
N ASN A 43 0.39 2.78 45.24
CA ASN A 43 0.24 3.68 46.38
C ASN A 43 1.59 4.00 47.03
N PHE A 44 2.43 2.99 47.22
CA PHE A 44 3.79 3.15 47.73
C PHE A 44 4.61 4.11 46.85
N ILE A 45 4.59 3.92 45.54
CA ILE A 45 5.28 4.79 44.57
C ILE A 45 4.74 6.22 44.63
N LEU A 46 3.42 6.41 44.70
CA LEU A 46 2.80 7.73 44.78
C LEU A 46 3.18 8.48 46.07
N GLN A 47 3.30 7.76 47.19
CA GLN A 47 3.70 8.33 48.48
C GLN A 47 5.19 8.74 48.49
N HIS A 48 6.06 7.95 47.86
CA HIS A 48 7.50 8.20 47.86
C HIS A 48 7.97 9.12 46.72
N ILE A 49 7.17 9.26 45.66
CA ILE A 49 7.46 10.12 44.51
C ILE A 49 6.27 11.07 44.27
N PRO A 50 6.11 12.12 45.09
CA PRO A 50 4.96 13.04 45.01
C PRO A 50 4.81 13.72 43.63
N ARG A 51 5.93 13.90 42.92
CA ARG A 51 5.95 14.47 41.57
C ARG A 51 5.22 13.58 40.57
N LEU A 52 5.29 12.25 40.73
CA LEU A 52 4.58 11.29 39.88
C LEU A 52 3.07 11.41 40.07
N ALA A 53 2.59 11.60 41.30
CA ALA A 53 1.17 11.82 41.60
C ALA A 53 0.63 13.08 40.91
N ILE A 54 1.41 14.17 40.94
CA ILE A 54 1.10 15.42 40.27
C ILE A 54 1.05 15.22 38.74
N ASP A 55 2.01 14.51 38.18
CA ASP A 55 2.07 14.27 36.74
C ASP A 55 0.97 13.32 36.24
N LEU A 56 0.60 12.31 37.04
CA LEU A 56 -0.55 11.43 36.77
C LEU A 56 -1.87 12.18 36.83
N SER A 57 -2.09 12.96 37.89
CA SER A 57 -3.29 13.80 38.02
C SER A 57 -3.40 14.83 36.88
N ARG A 58 -2.28 15.43 36.47
CA ARG A 58 -2.22 16.29 35.27
C ARG A 58 -2.48 15.52 33.99
N SER A 59 -1.97 14.30 33.84
CA SER A 59 -2.17 13.45 32.65
C SER A 59 -3.65 13.08 32.50
N LEU A 60 -4.31 12.69 33.60
CA LEU A 60 -5.74 12.37 33.62
C LEU A 60 -6.60 13.61 33.42
N SER A 61 -6.28 14.71 34.09
CA SER A 61 -6.96 15.99 33.88
C SER A 61 -6.79 16.47 32.43
N ARG A 62 -5.63 16.24 31.80
CA ARG A 62 -5.40 16.51 30.37
C ARG A 62 -6.22 15.57 29.49
N ARG A 63 -6.30 14.27 29.78
CA ARG A 63 -7.16 13.32 29.06
C ARG A 63 -8.65 13.69 29.16
N LEU A 64 -9.09 14.20 30.31
CA LEU A 64 -10.45 14.68 30.54
C LEU A 64 -10.74 16.05 29.91
N LYS A 65 -9.76 16.97 29.88
CA LYS A 65 -9.90 18.34 29.33
C LYS A 65 -9.61 18.46 27.84
N ARG A 66 -8.79 17.58 27.25
CA ARG A 66 -8.27 17.76 25.89
C ARG A 66 -8.70 16.64 24.96
N LYS A 67 -9.88 16.87 24.38
CA LYS A 67 -10.13 16.64 22.95
C LYS A 67 -9.15 17.39 22.03
N ASP A 68 -8.34 18.35 22.52
CA ASP A 68 -7.43 19.12 21.67
C ASP A 68 -6.10 19.55 22.35
N ILE A 69 -4.99 19.14 21.71
CA ILE A 69 -3.67 19.78 21.60
C ILE A 69 -2.52 19.40 22.58
N HIS A 70 -1.52 18.77 21.93
CA HIS A 70 -0.07 18.58 22.14
C HIS A 70 0.47 17.89 23.41
N GLN A 71 0.59 16.56 23.30
CA GLN A 71 1.55 15.71 24.02
C GLN A 71 2.88 15.63 23.23
N LYS A 72 4.03 15.41 23.91
CA LYS A 72 5.16 14.66 23.31
C LYS A 72 4.54 13.36 22.81
N LYS A 73 4.31 13.24 21.50
CA LYS A 73 3.65 12.07 20.92
C LYS A 73 4.60 10.88 21.13
N ILE A 74 4.25 9.98 22.05
CA ILE A 74 4.61 8.57 21.87
C ILE A 74 3.81 8.18 20.63
N PHE A 75 4.43 8.31 19.45
CA PHE A 75 3.82 7.87 18.21
C PHE A 75 3.94 6.35 18.14
N GLU A 76 2.99 5.68 17.48
CA GLU A 76 3.03 4.24 17.29
C GLU A 76 4.19 3.90 16.35
N SER A 77 5.11 3.06 16.83
CA SER A 77 6.16 2.48 16.01
C SER A 77 5.65 1.26 15.30
N THR A 78 6.11 1.07 14.07
CA THR A 78 5.88 -0.15 13.30
C THR A 78 7.21 -0.85 13.05
N VAL A 79 7.33 -2.07 13.55
CA VAL A 79 8.48 -2.96 13.31
C VAL A 79 8.18 -3.83 12.09
N ILE A 80 9.02 -3.73 11.06
CA ILE A 80 8.85 -4.42 9.79
C ILE A 80 10.06 -5.32 9.56
N SER A 81 9.87 -6.63 9.65
CA SER A 81 10.91 -7.59 9.29
C SER A 81 10.92 -7.84 7.79
N ILE A 82 12.12 -7.97 7.22
CA ILE A 82 12.31 -8.31 5.82
C ILE A 82 13.13 -9.60 5.76
N PHE A 83 12.56 -10.63 5.15
CA PHE A 83 13.12 -11.98 5.12
C PHE A 83 12.98 -12.65 3.76
N SER A 84 13.86 -13.60 3.46
CA SER A 84 13.77 -14.51 2.31
C SER A 84 14.51 -15.81 2.66
N SER A 85 13.95 -16.97 2.32
CA SER A 85 14.56 -18.27 2.60
C SER A 85 15.74 -18.63 1.67
N TYR A 86 16.13 -17.73 0.77
CA TYR A 86 17.25 -17.96 -0.15
C TYR A 86 17.98 -16.66 -0.50
N ALA A 87 19.26 -16.82 -0.82
CA ALA A 87 20.13 -15.74 -1.23
C ALA A 87 19.68 -15.16 -2.58
N GLN A 88 19.98 -13.87 -2.83
CA GLN A 88 19.69 -13.15 -4.08
C GLN A 88 18.24 -12.68 -4.30
N ALA A 89 17.33 -12.82 -3.34
CA ALA A 89 15.97 -12.25 -3.45
C ALA A 89 15.92 -10.71 -3.43
N GLY A 90 17.06 -10.01 -3.37
CA GLY A 90 17.14 -8.55 -3.32
C GLY A 90 16.74 -7.92 -1.98
N LYS A 91 16.63 -8.72 -0.92
CA LYS A 91 16.21 -8.36 0.44
C LYS A 91 16.82 -7.05 0.97
N THR A 92 18.14 -6.97 1.04
CA THR A 92 18.84 -5.78 1.55
C THR A 92 18.64 -4.53 0.68
N VAL A 93 18.51 -4.69 -0.64
CA VAL A 93 18.20 -3.57 -1.55
C VAL A 93 16.78 -3.09 -1.30
N TYR A 94 15.83 -4.02 -1.19
CA TYR A 94 14.45 -3.69 -0.85
C TYR A 94 14.33 -3.02 0.52
N ALA A 95 15.02 -3.52 1.56
CA ALA A 95 15.04 -2.95 2.90
C ALA A 95 15.49 -1.48 2.90
N LEU A 96 16.60 -1.20 2.23
CA LEU A 96 17.12 0.16 2.08
C LEU A 96 16.13 1.08 1.37
N ASN A 97 15.61 0.65 0.22
CA ASN A 97 14.71 1.48 -0.57
C ASN A 97 13.34 1.66 0.11
N LEU A 98 12.86 0.68 0.88
CA LEU A 98 11.66 0.81 1.70
C LEU A 98 11.86 1.85 2.80
N ALA A 99 12.99 1.81 3.50
CA ALA A 99 13.31 2.77 4.56
C ALA A 99 13.36 4.22 4.03
N LEU A 100 14.10 4.42 2.93
CA LEU A 100 14.20 5.71 2.26
C LEU A 100 12.83 6.20 1.79
N SER A 101 11.99 5.30 1.27
CA SER A 101 10.63 5.62 0.85
C SER A 101 9.73 6.00 2.03
N LEU A 102 9.77 5.26 3.15
CA LEU A 102 9.00 5.58 4.35
C LEU A 102 9.35 6.97 4.88
N ASN A 103 10.64 7.29 4.97
CA ASN A 103 11.07 8.62 5.38
C ASN A 103 10.59 9.70 4.40
N ARG A 104 10.78 9.49 3.10
CA ARG A 104 10.40 10.46 2.05
C ARG A 104 8.90 10.73 2.03
N GLU A 105 8.08 9.68 2.03
CA GLU A 105 6.63 9.76 1.82
C GLU A 105 5.86 10.16 3.08
N THR A 106 6.38 9.80 4.26
CA THR A 106 5.69 10.07 5.54
C THR A 106 6.33 11.18 6.37
N ARG A 107 7.58 11.56 6.07
CA ARG A 107 8.41 12.50 6.84
C ARG A 107 8.63 12.08 8.31
N LYS A 108 8.47 10.79 8.60
CA LYS A 108 8.67 10.20 9.93
C LYS A 108 10.08 9.63 10.09
N SER A 109 10.51 9.45 11.34
CA SER A 109 11.80 8.84 11.68
C SER A 109 11.82 7.35 11.33
N VAL A 110 12.89 6.90 10.69
CA VAL A 110 13.09 5.51 10.24
C VAL A 110 14.50 5.06 10.62
N ILE A 111 14.61 3.85 11.17
CA ILE A 111 15.89 3.18 11.39
C ILE A 111 15.88 1.82 10.70
N ILE A 112 17.01 1.44 10.11
CA ILE A 112 17.27 0.07 9.64
C ILE A 112 18.21 -0.62 10.64
N LEU A 113 17.84 -1.83 11.04
CA LEU A 113 18.64 -2.77 11.81
C LEU A 113 19.18 -3.83 10.85
N ASP A 114 20.46 -3.74 10.50
CA ASP A 114 21.15 -4.70 9.63
C ASP A 114 21.74 -5.81 10.49
N ILE A 115 21.17 -7.02 10.42
CA ILE A 115 21.44 -8.10 11.37
C ILE A 115 22.03 -9.28 10.59
N LEU A 116 23.26 -9.66 10.94
CA LEU A 116 23.98 -10.73 10.27
C LEU A 116 24.65 -11.67 11.28
N PRO A 117 24.82 -12.96 10.95
CA PRO A 117 25.65 -13.84 11.75
C PRO A 117 27.12 -13.39 11.69
N GLN A 118 27.88 -13.68 12.75
CA GLN A 118 29.32 -13.39 12.80
C GLN A 118 30.05 -13.95 11.56
N GLY A 119 31.05 -13.20 11.07
CA GLY A 119 31.86 -13.57 9.91
C GLY A 119 31.27 -13.21 8.55
N LYS A 120 30.05 -12.65 8.49
CA LYS A 120 29.51 -12.00 7.29
C LYS A 120 29.88 -10.52 7.24
N THR A 121 29.67 -9.86 6.10
CA THR A 121 29.97 -8.42 5.93
C THR A 121 28.69 -7.63 5.67
N HIS A 122 28.48 -6.57 6.45
CA HIS A 122 27.39 -5.61 6.25
C HIS A 122 27.60 -4.80 4.96
N SER A 123 26.61 -4.84 4.05
CA SER A 123 26.67 -4.09 2.79
C SER A 123 25.98 -2.72 2.84
N LEU A 124 25.09 -2.50 3.83
CA LEU A 124 24.31 -1.28 3.96
C LEU A 124 25.15 -0.03 4.31
N PRO A 125 26.14 -0.09 5.23
CA PRO A 125 26.96 1.08 5.54
C PRO A 125 27.60 1.72 4.32
N GLN A 126 28.22 0.91 3.45
CA GLN A 126 28.86 1.39 2.22
C GLN A 126 27.85 2.05 1.26
N LYS A 127 26.64 1.48 1.14
CA LYS A 127 25.57 2.06 0.32
C LYS A 127 25.09 3.42 0.84
N LEU A 128 25.23 3.67 2.15
CA LEU A 128 24.93 4.94 2.79
C LEU A 128 26.16 5.87 2.91
N GLY A 129 27.30 5.50 2.30
CA GLY A 129 28.51 6.31 2.31
C GLY A 129 29.32 6.24 3.61
N ILE A 130 29.06 5.25 4.46
CA ILE A 130 29.73 5.05 5.74
C ILE A 130 30.92 4.10 5.54
N GLN A 131 32.14 4.60 5.77
CA GLN A 131 33.37 3.83 5.51
C GLN A 131 33.80 2.92 6.69
N GLN A 132 33.60 3.37 7.93
CA GLN A 132 33.97 2.63 9.14
C GLN A 132 32.77 2.55 10.08
N PRO A 133 31.81 1.64 9.81
CA PRO A 133 30.63 1.52 10.65
C PRO A 133 31.02 0.96 12.04
N PRO A 134 30.59 1.57 13.15
CA PRO A 134 30.55 0.87 14.42
C PRO A 134 29.58 -0.32 14.29
N ILE A 135 30.05 -1.52 14.62
CA ILE A 135 29.24 -2.73 14.60
C ILE A 135 29.09 -3.22 16.03
N PHE A 136 27.87 -3.54 16.43
CA PHE A 136 27.57 -4.02 17.76
C PHE A 136 27.46 -5.53 17.77
N ASP A 137 28.33 -6.20 18.53
CA ASP A 137 28.30 -7.65 18.65
C ASP A 137 27.43 -8.04 19.85
N LEU A 138 26.27 -8.65 19.55
CA LEU A 138 25.32 -9.07 20.57
C LEU A 138 25.91 -10.13 21.52
N SER A 139 26.88 -10.91 21.05
CA SER A 139 27.55 -11.97 21.82
C SER A 139 28.67 -11.43 22.72
N ASN A 140 29.16 -10.22 22.45
CA ASN A 140 30.31 -9.67 23.16
C ASN A 140 29.90 -9.08 24.53
N ALA A 141 30.56 -9.56 25.58
CA ALA A 141 30.37 -9.11 26.94
C ALA A 141 30.95 -7.69 27.21
N ALA A 142 31.93 -7.23 26.42
CA ALA A 142 32.49 -5.89 26.58
C ALA A 142 31.48 -4.79 26.22
N ASP A 143 30.58 -5.08 25.27
CA ASP A 143 29.54 -4.14 24.83
C ASP A 143 28.37 -4.05 25.83
N ILE A 144 28.36 -4.85 26.91
CA ILE A 144 27.27 -4.91 27.91
C ILE A 144 26.99 -3.54 28.54
N TYR A 145 28.01 -2.70 28.68
CA TYR A 145 27.90 -1.37 29.28
C TYR A 145 27.77 -0.24 28.26
N ALA A 146 27.90 -0.53 26.96
CA ALA A 146 27.81 0.49 25.93
C ALA A 146 26.34 0.80 25.63
N LEU A 147 26.00 2.09 25.48
CA LEU A 147 24.64 2.47 25.16
C LEU A 147 24.38 2.13 23.68
N PRO A 148 23.32 1.38 23.34
CA PRO A 148 23.01 1.03 21.95
C PRO A 148 22.91 2.25 21.02
N LYS A 149 22.57 3.42 21.59
CA LYS A 149 22.50 4.70 20.87
C LYS A 149 23.85 5.16 20.30
N ASP A 150 24.97 4.76 20.90
CA ASP A 150 26.31 5.17 20.47
C ASP A 150 26.75 4.47 19.17
N PHE A 151 26.08 3.37 18.81
CA PHE A 151 26.32 2.59 17.60
C PHE A 151 25.36 2.93 16.45
N ILE A 152 24.41 3.84 16.69
CA ILE A 152 23.49 4.33 15.66
C ILE A 152 24.26 5.27 14.74
N MET A 153 24.28 4.93 13.46
CA MET A 153 24.92 5.70 12.41
C MET A 153 23.91 6.63 11.74
N LEU A 154 24.18 7.93 11.86
CA LEU A 154 23.45 8.97 11.14
C LEU A 154 24.03 9.14 9.73
N ASN A 155 23.19 9.47 8.77
CA ASN A 155 23.61 9.79 7.40
C ASN A 155 22.76 10.91 6.78
N ASN A 156 23.20 11.42 5.63
CA ASN A 156 22.56 12.55 4.96
C ASN A 156 21.29 12.16 4.18
N PHE A 157 20.85 10.90 4.25
CA PHE A 157 19.69 10.40 3.51
C PHE A 157 18.42 10.30 4.35
N GLY A 158 18.45 10.76 5.61
CA GLY A 158 17.26 10.90 6.46
C GLY A 158 16.77 9.61 7.11
N ILE A 159 17.57 8.55 7.08
CA ILE A 159 17.32 7.30 7.80
C ILE A 159 18.52 6.98 8.68
N ASP A 160 18.31 6.31 9.81
CA ASP A 160 19.39 5.88 10.67
C ASP A 160 19.72 4.40 10.44
N LEU A 161 20.95 4.00 10.70
CA LEU A 161 21.41 2.62 10.52
C LEU A 161 22.04 2.10 11.80
N PHE A 162 21.76 0.84 12.14
CA PHE A 162 22.44 0.17 13.23
C PHE A 162 22.72 -1.29 12.84
N CYS A 163 24.00 -1.68 12.87
CA CYS A 163 24.48 -2.98 12.43
C CYS A 163 24.79 -3.89 13.62
N PHE A 164 24.34 -5.14 13.54
CA PHE A 164 24.56 -6.16 14.56
C PHE A 164 25.23 -7.41 13.98
N TYR A 165 26.16 -7.95 14.77
CA TYR A 165 26.47 -9.38 14.72
C TYR A 165 25.73 -10.14 15.81
N TYR A 166 25.33 -11.35 15.51
CA TYR A 166 24.81 -12.30 16.48
C TYR A 166 25.44 -13.68 16.31
N GLU A 167 25.46 -14.45 17.39
CA GLU A 167 25.75 -15.88 17.38
C GLU A 167 24.45 -16.68 17.30
N GLN A 168 24.42 -17.68 16.41
CA GLN A 168 23.24 -18.50 16.18
C GLN A 168 22.87 -19.32 17.42
N ASP A 169 21.57 -19.50 17.63
CA ASP A 169 21.00 -20.26 18.76
C ASP A 169 21.50 -19.84 20.16
N ASN A 170 21.89 -18.56 20.31
CA ASN A 170 22.31 -17.98 21.57
C ASN A 170 21.19 -17.12 22.20
N ASP A 171 20.56 -17.63 23.26
CA ASP A 171 19.45 -16.97 23.98
C ASP A 171 19.83 -15.61 24.57
N PHE A 172 21.11 -15.38 24.87
CA PHE A 172 21.59 -14.09 25.36
C PHE A 172 21.50 -13.01 24.26
N CYS A 173 21.89 -13.34 23.03
CA CYS A 173 21.79 -12.44 21.89
C CYS A 173 20.33 -12.03 21.64
N LEU A 174 19.43 -13.01 21.71
CA LEU A 174 17.98 -12.84 21.58
C LEU A 174 17.43 -11.83 22.58
N LYS A 175 17.71 -12.04 23.87
CA LYS A 175 17.24 -11.15 24.94
C LYS A 175 17.72 -9.71 24.72
N ARG A 176 19.00 -9.55 24.40
CA ARG A 176 19.62 -8.23 24.20
C ARG A 176 19.05 -7.50 22.99
N LEU A 177 18.77 -8.21 21.91
CA LEU A 177 18.13 -7.64 20.73
C LEU A 177 16.70 -7.17 21.03
N ILE A 178 15.94 -7.96 21.79
CA ILE A 178 14.60 -7.59 22.25
C ILE A 178 14.65 -6.33 23.13
N GLU A 179 15.67 -6.18 23.98
CA GLU A 179 15.91 -4.97 24.80
C GLU A 179 16.23 -3.75 23.92
N ILE A 180 17.06 -3.92 22.89
CA ILE A 180 17.42 -2.84 21.96
C ILE A 180 16.20 -2.38 21.15
N LEU A 181 15.41 -3.31 20.62
CA LEU A 181 14.12 -2.99 19.98
C LEU A 181 13.19 -2.23 20.93
N SER A 182 13.20 -2.60 22.22
CA SER A 182 12.70 -1.85 23.38
C SER A 182 12.93 -0.36 23.35
N ILE A 183 14.20 -0.01 23.22
CA ILE A 183 14.64 1.36 23.30
C ILE A 183 14.22 2.08 22.02
N LEU A 184 14.44 1.45 20.87
CA LEU A 184 14.21 2.06 19.56
C LEU A 184 12.73 2.33 19.25
N VAL A 185 11.81 1.50 19.75
CA VAL A 185 10.35 1.71 19.62
C VAL A 185 9.89 3.03 20.26
N ASN A 186 10.69 3.67 21.10
CA ASN A 186 10.34 4.98 21.65
C ASN A 186 10.88 6.17 20.83
N ASP A 187 11.80 5.91 19.90
CA ASP A 187 12.55 6.94 19.16
C ASP A 187 12.22 6.97 17.66
N TYR A 188 11.76 5.84 17.08
CA TYR A 188 11.55 5.69 15.63
C TYR A 188 10.13 5.28 15.27
N HIS A 189 9.53 5.95 14.29
CA HIS A 189 8.18 5.60 13.83
C HIS A 189 8.20 4.28 13.03
N TYR A 190 9.30 4.01 12.32
CA TYR A 190 9.48 2.75 11.59
C TYR A 190 10.83 2.15 11.92
N ILE A 191 10.83 0.86 12.21
CA ILE A 191 12.03 0.07 12.48
C ILE A 191 12.04 -1.08 11.47
N ILE A 192 13.01 -1.09 10.56
CA ILE A 192 13.13 -2.13 9.53
C ILE A 192 14.21 -3.12 9.97
N LEU A 193 13.87 -4.41 10.05
CA LEU A 193 14.83 -5.48 10.35
C LEU A 193 15.26 -6.14 9.04
N ASP A 194 16.52 -5.97 8.63
CA ASP A 194 17.11 -6.71 7.51
C ASP A 194 17.69 -8.03 8.04
N LEU A 195 16.88 -9.10 8.01
CA LEU A 195 17.21 -10.40 8.64
C LEU A 195 18.07 -11.28 7.72
N PRO A 196 18.98 -12.13 8.22
CA PRO A 196 19.72 -13.08 7.38
C PRO A 196 18.77 -14.09 6.70
N ALA A 197 19.27 -14.79 5.67
CA ALA A 197 18.48 -15.77 4.92
C ALA A 197 18.37 -17.14 5.63
N GLU A 198 19.30 -17.41 6.53
CA GLU A 198 19.31 -18.63 7.33
C GLU A 198 18.25 -18.52 8.42
N MET A 199 17.43 -19.55 8.58
CA MET A 199 16.37 -19.60 9.57
C MET A 199 16.85 -20.35 10.80
N ASP A 200 16.94 -19.66 11.93
CA ASP A 200 17.26 -20.20 13.25
C ASP A 200 16.23 -19.73 14.30
N ARG A 201 16.38 -20.15 15.56
CA ARG A 201 15.46 -19.74 16.64
C ARG A 201 15.44 -18.23 16.85
N SER A 202 16.58 -17.58 16.68
CA SER A 202 16.72 -16.13 16.84
C SER A 202 15.91 -15.39 15.79
N ILE A 203 15.98 -15.83 14.52
CA ILE A 203 15.21 -15.24 13.42
C ILE A 203 13.71 -15.44 13.61
N ILE A 204 13.27 -16.62 14.03
CA ILE A 204 11.85 -16.89 14.32
C ILE A 204 11.33 -15.94 15.40
N SER A 205 12.08 -15.77 16.49
CA SER A 205 11.71 -14.84 17.57
C SER A 205 11.61 -13.39 17.06
N MET A 206 12.56 -12.95 16.25
CA MET A 206 12.54 -11.59 15.66
C MET A 206 11.36 -11.37 14.71
N LEU A 207 11.03 -12.37 13.90
CA LEU A 207 9.83 -12.35 13.07
C LEU A 207 8.59 -12.21 13.95
N ASN A 208 8.51 -12.92 15.09
CA ASN A 208 7.36 -12.86 16.00
C ASN A 208 7.20 -11.47 16.64
N GLN A 209 8.32 -10.81 16.96
CA GLN A 209 8.35 -9.46 17.51
C GLN A 209 7.96 -8.36 16.51
N SER A 210 7.80 -8.70 15.22
CA SER A 210 7.45 -7.74 14.18
C SER A 210 5.94 -7.53 14.08
N ASP A 211 5.54 -6.30 13.77
CA ASP A 211 4.16 -5.95 13.44
C ASP A 211 3.81 -6.43 12.03
N LEU A 212 4.78 -6.35 11.10
CA LEU A 212 4.67 -6.82 9.72
C LEU A 212 5.91 -7.61 9.31
N ILE A 213 5.69 -8.62 8.47
CA ILE A 213 6.74 -9.49 7.96
C ILE A 213 6.66 -9.49 6.44
N HIS A 214 7.64 -8.88 5.79
CA HIS A 214 7.78 -8.89 4.34
C HIS A 214 8.64 -10.08 3.93
N ILE A 215 8.01 -11.08 3.31
CA ILE A 215 8.69 -12.26 2.79
C ILE A 215 8.90 -12.06 1.29
N LEU A 216 10.16 -11.94 0.88
CA LEU A 216 10.51 -11.76 -0.52
C LEU A 216 10.65 -13.10 -1.22
N SER A 217 10.05 -13.17 -2.40
CA SER A 217 10.19 -14.28 -3.34
C SER A 217 10.58 -13.77 -4.73
N SER A 218 11.02 -14.67 -5.58
CA SER A 218 11.30 -14.44 -6.99
C SER A 218 10.14 -15.08 -7.76
N PRO A 219 9.90 -14.67 -9.01
CA PRO A 219 8.85 -15.29 -9.80
C PRO A 219 9.20 -16.72 -10.26
N ASP A 220 10.35 -17.27 -9.86
CA ASP A 220 10.72 -18.65 -10.21
C ASP A 220 9.86 -19.67 -9.45
N PRO A 221 9.27 -20.67 -10.14
CA PRO A 221 8.43 -21.69 -9.51
C PRO A 221 9.06 -22.37 -8.29
N CYS A 222 10.38 -22.60 -8.30
CA CYS A 222 11.08 -23.23 -7.17
C CYS A 222 11.11 -22.33 -5.95
N ASP A 223 11.36 -21.04 -6.15
CA ASP A 223 11.44 -20.04 -5.08
C ASP A 223 10.05 -19.74 -4.51
N LEU A 224 9.02 -19.67 -5.36
CA LEU A 224 7.62 -19.55 -4.95
C LEU A 224 7.19 -20.74 -4.08
N LYS A 225 7.54 -21.97 -4.49
CA LYS A 225 7.24 -23.17 -3.69
C LYS A 225 7.98 -23.18 -2.34
N ARG A 226 9.25 -22.74 -2.32
CA ARG A 226 10.01 -22.56 -1.07
C ARG A 226 9.36 -21.53 -0.16
N THR A 227 8.87 -20.44 -0.74
CA THR A 227 8.18 -19.36 -0.02
C THR A 227 6.87 -19.84 0.56
N ASN A 228 6.06 -20.58 -0.20
CA ASN A 228 4.83 -21.20 0.28
C ASN A 228 5.11 -22.14 1.47
N ASN A 229 6.09 -23.04 1.33
CA ASN A 229 6.49 -23.95 2.41
C ASN A 229 6.93 -23.21 3.67
N LEU A 230 7.72 -22.13 3.52
CA LEU A 230 8.13 -21.29 4.63
C LEU A 230 6.91 -20.68 5.34
N ILE A 231 5.99 -20.10 4.58
CA ILE A 231 4.83 -19.41 5.15
C ILE A 231 3.91 -20.40 5.86
N ASN A 232 3.66 -21.57 5.26
CA ASN A 232 2.91 -22.63 5.90
C ASN A 232 3.55 -23.03 7.23
N ARG A 233 4.88 -23.23 7.26
CA ARG A 233 5.57 -23.55 8.52
C ARG A 233 5.48 -22.44 9.56
N LEU A 234 5.63 -21.17 9.17
CA LEU A 234 5.44 -20.04 10.09
C LEU A 234 4.03 -20.06 10.71
N GLN A 235 3.01 -20.37 9.93
CA GLN A 235 1.62 -20.42 10.39
C GLN A 235 1.32 -21.68 11.22
N THR A 236 1.75 -22.87 10.76
CA THR A 236 1.39 -24.15 11.40
C THR A 236 2.28 -24.49 12.58
N ASP A 237 3.59 -24.29 12.45
CA ASP A 237 4.58 -24.76 13.43
C ASP A 237 4.82 -23.69 14.49
N PHE A 238 4.68 -22.41 14.13
CA PHE A 238 5.01 -21.27 15.00
C PHE A 238 3.82 -20.32 15.24
N ASN A 239 2.63 -20.65 14.75
CA ASN A 239 1.38 -19.92 15.02
C ASN A 239 1.42 -18.43 14.67
N PHE A 240 2.11 -18.06 13.60
CA PHE A 240 2.13 -16.67 13.11
C PHE A 240 0.77 -16.27 12.54
N ASP A 241 0.29 -15.08 12.93
CA ASP A 241 -0.90 -14.49 12.33
C ASP A 241 -0.68 -14.24 10.82
N PRO A 242 -1.51 -14.85 9.93
CA PRO A 242 -1.42 -14.64 8.50
C PRO A 242 -1.49 -13.16 8.08
N VAL A 243 -2.17 -12.30 8.85
CA VAL A 243 -2.32 -10.88 8.55
C VAL A 243 -0.98 -10.15 8.59
N LYS A 244 -0.03 -10.60 9.42
CA LYS A 244 1.33 -10.01 9.51
C LYS A 244 2.18 -10.33 8.29
N ILE A 245 1.95 -11.46 7.64
CA ILE A 245 2.81 -11.97 6.58
C ILE A 245 2.38 -11.34 5.25
N LYS A 246 3.32 -10.61 4.62
CA LYS A 246 3.14 -9.93 3.33
C LYS A 246 4.15 -10.50 2.34
N THR A 247 3.65 -11.27 1.38
CA THR A 247 4.49 -11.86 0.32
C THR A 247 4.75 -10.83 -0.77
N ILE A 248 6.03 -10.61 -1.07
CA ILE A 248 6.49 -9.66 -2.08
C ILE A 248 7.24 -10.39 -3.18
N ILE A 249 6.80 -10.26 -4.42
CA ILE A 249 7.50 -10.84 -5.57
C ILE A 249 8.47 -9.81 -6.12
N ASN A 250 9.75 -10.13 -6.10
CA ASN A 250 10.81 -9.32 -6.69
C ASN A 250 11.23 -9.92 -8.02
N GLU A 251 10.86 -9.27 -9.12
CA GLU A 251 11.07 -9.75 -10.49
C GLU A 251 12.49 -9.51 -11.01
N TYR A 252 13.53 -9.75 -10.21
CA TYR A 252 14.91 -9.58 -10.70
C TYR A 252 15.25 -10.53 -11.88
N LYS A 253 14.42 -11.56 -12.13
CA LYS A 253 14.39 -12.39 -13.34
C LYS A 253 13.00 -12.28 -13.98
N LEU A 254 12.95 -12.32 -15.32
CA LEU A 254 11.68 -12.43 -16.05
C LEU A 254 10.96 -13.71 -15.62
N SER A 255 9.70 -13.59 -15.19
CA SER A 255 8.87 -14.74 -14.89
C SER A 255 8.73 -15.62 -16.13
N LYS A 256 8.79 -16.95 -15.93
CA LYS A 256 8.49 -17.94 -16.98
C LYS A 256 7.04 -18.40 -16.93
N ILE A 257 6.32 -18.04 -15.88
CA ILE A 257 4.94 -18.43 -15.61
C ILE A 257 4.06 -17.20 -15.45
N ASP A 258 2.77 -17.34 -15.73
CA ASP A 258 1.84 -16.24 -15.57
C ASP A 258 1.53 -16.00 -14.08
N HIS A 259 0.83 -14.90 -13.79
CA HIS A 259 0.50 -14.55 -12.41
C HIS A 259 -0.48 -15.53 -11.75
N SER A 260 -1.39 -16.14 -12.52
CA SER A 260 -2.31 -17.15 -11.98
C SER A 260 -1.54 -18.35 -11.45
N ASP A 261 -0.57 -18.84 -12.22
CA ASP A 261 0.31 -19.94 -11.82
C ASP A 261 1.12 -19.56 -10.57
N GLN A 262 1.60 -18.30 -10.48
CA GLN A 262 2.33 -17.82 -9.30
C GLN A 262 1.46 -17.88 -8.04
N LEU A 263 0.22 -17.38 -8.12
CA LEU A 263 -0.73 -17.44 -7.01
C LEU A 263 -1.07 -18.87 -6.61
N GLU A 264 -1.26 -19.75 -7.59
CA GLU A 264 -1.56 -21.16 -7.36
C GLU A 264 -0.40 -21.84 -6.61
N ILE A 265 0.85 -21.61 -7.03
CA ILE A 265 2.04 -22.17 -6.39
C ILE A 265 2.24 -21.58 -4.97
N LEU A 266 2.02 -20.28 -4.81
CA LEU A 266 2.15 -19.60 -3.51
C LEU A 266 1.06 -19.99 -2.52
N GLY A 267 -0.12 -20.36 -3.00
CA GLY A 267 -1.29 -20.71 -2.20
C GLY A 267 -1.91 -19.54 -1.42
N GLN A 268 -1.50 -18.30 -1.70
CA GLN A 268 -1.88 -17.10 -0.94
C GLN A 268 -1.78 -15.82 -1.78
N GLU A 269 -2.33 -14.73 -1.27
CA GLU A 269 -2.29 -13.44 -1.95
C GLU A 269 -0.88 -12.85 -2.00
N ILE A 270 -0.54 -12.27 -3.16
CA ILE A 270 0.66 -11.47 -3.33
C ILE A 270 0.35 -10.05 -2.87
N PHE A 271 1.08 -9.58 -1.86
CA PHE A 271 0.89 -8.23 -1.33
C PHE A 271 1.40 -7.17 -2.31
N ALA A 272 2.57 -7.39 -2.91
CA ALA A 272 3.12 -6.51 -3.92
C ALA A 272 4.08 -7.25 -4.86
N THR A 273 4.11 -6.80 -6.11
CA THR A 273 5.13 -7.16 -7.08
C THR A 273 6.03 -5.95 -7.32
N ILE A 274 7.33 -6.18 -7.28
CA ILE A 274 8.38 -5.19 -7.48
C ILE A 274 9.08 -5.54 -8.80
N PRO A 275 9.14 -4.60 -9.76
CA PRO A 275 9.68 -4.87 -11.08
C PRO A 275 11.20 -5.06 -11.04
N LYS A 276 11.72 -5.69 -12.09
CA LYS A 276 13.14 -5.98 -12.28
C LYS A 276 14.02 -4.74 -12.12
N ILE A 277 15.13 -4.93 -11.39
CA ILE A 277 16.27 -3.99 -11.37
C ILE A 277 17.36 -4.51 -12.32
N GLU A 278 18.01 -3.64 -13.09
CA GLU A 278 19.16 -4.00 -13.91
C GLU A 278 20.41 -4.23 -13.04
N PHE A 279 21.31 -5.15 -13.43
CA PHE A 279 22.47 -5.55 -12.62
C PHE A 279 23.45 -4.42 -12.27
N ASN A 280 23.41 -3.28 -12.97
CA ASN A 280 24.26 -2.10 -12.73
C ASN A 280 23.49 -0.94 -12.07
N SER A 281 22.26 -1.17 -11.64
CA SER A 281 21.46 -0.10 -11.08
C SER A 281 22.05 0.35 -9.73
N PRO A 282 21.97 1.66 -9.42
CA PRO A 282 22.40 2.15 -8.13
C PRO A 282 21.59 1.49 -7.01
N ALA A 283 22.22 1.28 -5.85
CA ALA A 283 21.56 0.57 -4.75
C ALA A 283 20.44 1.39 -4.08
N ARG A 284 20.50 2.73 -4.15
CA ARG A 284 19.50 3.66 -3.56
C ARG A 284 18.59 4.21 -4.66
N LEU A 285 17.91 3.32 -5.38
CA LEU A 285 17.00 3.67 -6.48
C LEU A 285 16.04 4.81 -6.16
N ILE A 286 15.49 4.89 -4.94
CA ILE A 286 14.57 5.98 -4.55
C ILE A 286 15.20 7.37 -4.67
N ILE A 287 16.52 7.46 -4.50
CA ILE A 287 17.30 8.69 -4.54
C ILE A 287 17.91 8.86 -5.93
N ASP A 288 18.60 7.82 -6.39
CA ASP A 288 19.43 7.88 -7.59
C ASP A 288 18.59 7.77 -8.89
N GLN A 289 17.39 7.16 -8.82
CA GLN A 289 16.45 6.97 -9.94
C GLN A 289 14.98 7.02 -9.44
N PRO A 290 14.49 8.18 -8.97
CA PRO A 290 13.18 8.28 -8.27
C PRO A 290 11.97 7.89 -9.14
N ASP A 291 12.08 8.02 -10.46
CA ASP A 291 10.97 7.82 -11.40
C ASP A 291 10.98 6.47 -12.11
N CYS A 292 11.95 5.59 -11.79
CA CYS A 292 11.93 4.23 -12.32
C CYS A 292 10.78 3.42 -11.69
N GLU A 293 10.35 2.36 -12.38
CA GLU A 293 9.22 1.54 -11.96
C GLU A 293 9.44 0.88 -10.59
N TYR A 294 10.69 0.50 -10.29
CA TYR A 294 11.05 -0.02 -8.97
C TYR A 294 10.77 1.02 -7.86
N SER A 295 11.24 2.26 -8.07
CA SER A 295 11.06 3.34 -7.12
C SER A 295 9.58 3.69 -6.93
N LYS A 296 8.78 3.67 -7.99
CA LYS A 296 7.32 3.86 -7.90
C LYS A 296 6.65 2.74 -7.08
N ALA A 297 7.00 1.48 -7.35
CA ALA A 297 6.44 0.33 -6.65
C ALA A 297 6.77 0.35 -5.14
N VAL A 298 8.03 0.60 -4.77
CA VAL A 298 8.44 0.65 -3.37
C VAL A 298 7.87 1.88 -2.64
N ARG A 299 7.79 3.05 -3.30
CA ARG A 299 7.12 4.23 -2.74
C ARG A 299 5.64 3.98 -2.47
N ARG A 300 4.93 3.26 -3.36
CA ARG A 300 3.55 2.84 -3.14
C ARG A 300 3.41 1.96 -1.90
N ILE A 301 4.29 0.96 -1.73
CA ILE A 301 4.32 0.12 -0.52
C ILE A 301 4.54 1.00 0.72
N ALA A 302 5.50 1.92 0.69
CA ALA A 302 5.73 2.84 1.80
C ALA A 302 4.52 3.74 2.11
N ARG A 303 3.80 4.24 1.09
CA ARG A 303 2.57 5.01 1.29
C ARG A 303 1.41 4.17 1.85
N GLN A 304 1.34 2.89 1.48
CA GLN A 304 0.39 1.94 2.06
C GLN A 304 0.67 1.72 3.54
N LEU A 305 1.93 1.48 3.91
CA LEU A 305 2.34 1.32 5.31
C LEU A 305 2.19 2.62 6.12
N GLY A 306 2.37 3.76 5.45
CA GLY A 306 2.29 5.09 6.06
C GLY A 306 0.90 5.71 6.11
N ASP A 307 -0.14 4.98 5.70
CA ASP A 307 -1.52 5.46 5.58
C ASP A 307 -1.66 6.76 4.77
N CYS A 308 -0.82 6.95 3.75
CA CYS A 308 -0.80 8.16 2.93
C CYS A 308 -1.01 7.90 1.44
N LEU A 309 -1.64 6.77 1.11
CA LEU A 309 -2.09 6.43 -0.24
C LEU A 309 -2.97 7.53 -0.85
N VAL A 310 -2.78 7.75 -2.14
CA VAL A 310 -3.59 8.64 -2.96
C VAL A 310 -4.32 7.83 -4.03
N GLY A 311 -5.64 7.89 -4.02
CA GLY A 311 -6.47 7.23 -5.00
C GLY A 311 -7.03 8.20 -6.04
N LEU A 312 -7.16 7.73 -7.28
CA LEU A 312 -7.79 8.46 -8.38
C LEU A 312 -9.07 7.74 -8.81
N VAL A 313 -10.17 8.48 -8.94
CA VAL A 313 -11.45 7.95 -9.41
C VAL A 313 -11.84 8.69 -10.68
N LEU A 314 -11.98 7.94 -11.78
CA LEU A 314 -12.48 8.44 -13.05
C LEU A 314 -13.94 8.02 -13.22
N GLY A 315 -14.85 8.97 -13.05
CA GLY A 315 -16.29 8.74 -13.16
C GLY A 315 -16.76 8.50 -14.59
N VAL A 316 -18.06 8.27 -14.73
CA VAL A 316 -18.71 8.16 -16.03
C VAL A 316 -18.75 9.48 -16.78
N GLY A 317 -18.99 9.40 -18.08
CA GLY A 317 -19.16 10.53 -18.99
C GLY A 317 -19.46 9.99 -20.37
N VAL A 318 -20.28 10.68 -21.16
CA VAL A 318 -20.48 10.32 -22.57
C VAL A 318 -19.26 10.83 -23.37
N GLY A 319 -19.43 11.67 -24.39
CA GLY A 319 -18.30 12.33 -25.07
C GLY A 319 -17.40 13.14 -24.12
N TYR A 320 -17.93 13.66 -23.01
CA TYR A 320 -17.15 14.35 -21.96
C TYR A 320 -16.13 13.46 -21.23
N GLY A 321 -16.23 12.13 -21.35
CA GLY A 321 -15.28 11.17 -20.77
C GLY A 321 -13.83 11.42 -21.16
N PHE A 322 -13.58 11.99 -22.35
CA PHE A 322 -12.23 12.31 -22.80
C PHE A 322 -11.55 13.43 -21.99
N CYS A 323 -12.31 14.22 -21.20
CA CYS A 323 -11.74 15.20 -20.29
C CYS A 323 -10.85 14.59 -19.21
N HIS A 324 -11.06 13.31 -18.86
CA HIS A 324 -10.19 12.57 -17.94
C HIS A 324 -8.71 12.59 -18.37
N VAL A 325 -8.45 12.57 -19.69
CA VAL A 325 -7.08 12.62 -20.23
C VAL A 325 -6.37 13.92 -19.87
N GLY A 326 -7.10 15.05 -19.83
CA GLY A 326 -6.55 16.32 -19.39
C GLY A 326 -6.18 16.32 -17.90
N VAL A 327 -6.97 15.65 -17.06
CA VAL A 327 -6.64 15.48 -15.63
C VAL A 327 -5.40 14.62 -15.45
N LEU A 328 -5.30 13.50 -16.18
CA LEU A 328 -4.11 12.64 -16.15
C LEU A 328 -2.85 13.40 -16.57
N LYS A 329 -2.95 14.26 -17.59
CA LYS A 329 -1.85 15.13 -18.02
C LYS A 329 -1.34 16.02 -16.89
N VAL A 330 -2.23 16.69 -16.17
CA VAL A 330 -1.83 17.54 -15.02
C VAL A 330 -1.24 16.71 -13.88
N ILE A 331 -1.80 15.54 -13.60
CA ILE A 331 -1.25 14.61 -12.59
C ILE A 331 0.19 14.20 -12.93
N GLU A 332 0.46 13.91 -14.21
CA GLU A 332 1.80 13.60 -14.71
C GLU A 332 2.75 14.82 -14.62
N GLU A 333 2.33 15.99 -15.10
CA GLU A 333 3.12 17.23 -15.10
C GLU A 333 3.51 17.68 -13.68
N GLU A 334 2.56 17.61 -12.74
CA GLU A 334 2.75 18.01 -11.35
C GLU A 334 3.34 16.89 -10.47
N ASN A 335 3.64 15.72 -11.05
CA ASN A 335 4.17 14.54 -10.35
C ASN A 335 3.33 14.14 -9.13
N ILE A 336 2.00 14.24 -9.25
CA ILE A 336 1.07 13.86 -8.18
C ILE A 336 1.10 12.32 -8.07
N PRO A 337 1.50 11.76 -6.92
CA PRO A 337 1.56 10.32 -6.77
C PRO A 337 0.14 9.75 -6.75
N ILE A 338 -0.17 8.84 -7.67
CA ILE A 338 -1.38 8.02 -7.62
C ILE A 338 -0.95 6.59 -7.31
N ASP A 339 -1.60 5.97 -6.33
CA ASP A 339 -1.28 4.63 -5.85
C ASP A 339 -2.31 3.57 -6.26
N ILE A 340 -3.50 4.01 -6.59
CA ILE A 340 -4.60 3.18 -7.07
C ILE A 340 -5.54 4.02 -7.91
N ILE A 341 -6.05 3.43 -8.99
CA ILE A 341 -7.02 4.07 -9.86
C ILE A 341 -8.30 3.23 -9.97
N ILE A 342 -9.44 3.89 -9.91
CA ILE A 342 -10.76 3.28 -10.14
C ILE A 342 -11.43 3.98 -11.32
N GLY A 343 -12.06 3.20 -12.20
CA GLY A 343 -12.85 3.75 -13.30
C GLY A 343 -14.21 3.07 -13.49
N SER A 344 -15.17 3.84 -13.97
CA SER A 344 -16.53 3.39 -14.32
C SER A 344 -16.89 3.85 -15.74
N SER A 345 -17.46 2.96 -16.57
CA SER A 345 -17.78 3.24 -17.99
C SER A 345 -16.57 3.77 -18.77
N ILE A 346 -16.67 4.90 -19.47
CA ILE A 346 -15.53 5.55 -20.13
C ILE A 346 -14.33 5.78 -19.20
N GLY A 347 -14.59 6.07 -17.92
CA GLY A 347 -13.55 6.24 -16.91
C GLY A 347 -12.77 4.94 -16.69
N SER A 348 -13.41 3.77 -16.80
CA SER A 348 -12.74 2.47 -16.73
C SER A 348 -11.79 2.25 -17.90
N LEU A 349 -12.16 2.67 -19.12
CA LEU A 349 -11.29 2.59 -20.29
C LEU A 349 -10.04 3.47 -20.11
N ILE A 350 -10.23 4.75 -19.78
CA ILE A 350 -9.12 5.69 -19.60
C ILE A 350 -8.23 5.27 -18.43
N ALA A 351 -8.83 4.87 -17.30
CA ALA A 351 -8.11 4.35 -16.14
C ALA A 351 -7.28 3.11 -16.51
N SER A 352 -7.84 2.19 -17.27
CA SER A 352 -7.15 0.96 -17.66
C SER A 352 -5.97 1.24 -18.59
N LEU A 353 -6.13 2.14 -19.57
CA LEU A 353 -5.03 2.52 -20.47
C LEU A 353 -3.87 3.15 -19.68
N TRP A 354 -4.18 4.03 -18.73
CA TRP A 354 -3.17 4.65 -17.88
C TRP A 354 -2.52 3.63 -16.94
N ALA A 355 -3.31 2.74 -16.35
CA ALA A 355 -2.84 1.69 -15.44
C ALA A 355 -1.87 0.70 -16.09
N ILE A 356 -2.02 0.38 -17.39
CA ILE A 356 -1.03 -0.44 -18.13
C ILE A 356 0.23 0.34 -18.54
N GLY A 357 0.33 1.61 -18.16
CA GLY A 357 1.51 2.45 -18.36
C GLY A 357 1.50 3.30 -19.61
N LYS A 358 0.34 3.57 -20.24
CA LYS A 358 0.24 4.58 -21.31
C LYS A 358 0.28 5.98 -20.70
N SER A 359 1.07 6.87 -21.29
CA SER A 359 1.07 8.28 -20.92
C SER A 359 -0.23 8.98 -21.32
N SER A 360 -0.57 10.09 -20.67
CA SER A 360 -1.73 10.93 -21.05
C SER A 360 -1.71 11.32 -22.53
N SER A 361 -0.53 11.54 -23.11
CA SER A 361 -0.35 11.86 -24.54
C SER A 361 -0.68 10.69 -25.46
N GLU A 362 -0.17 9.49 -25.16
CA GLU A 362 -0.54 8.27 -25.91
C GLU A 362 -2.04 7.97 -25.80
N ILE A 363 -2.63 8.16 -24.62
CA ILE A 363 -4.07 7.99 -24.42
C ILE A 363 -4.84 8.99 -25.29
N LEU A 364 -4.42 10.26 -25.31
CA LEU A 364 -5.03 11.27 -26.16
C LEU A 364 -5.00 10.87 -27.64
N GLU A 365 -3.89 10.32 -28.13
CA GLU A 365 -3.79 9.82 -29.51
C GLU A 365 -4.74 8.65 -29.76
N ILE A 366 -4.78 7.66 -28.86
CA ILE A 366 -5.72 6.53 -28.93
C ILE A 366 -7.17 7.05 -29.00
N THR A 367 -7.51 8.10 -28.25
CA THR A 367 -8.87 8.65 -28.27
C THR A 367 -9.26 9.28 -29.61
N ARG A 368 -8.30 9.64 -30.47
CA ARG A 368 -8.61 10.16 -31.81
C ARG A 368 -9.23 9.09 -32.72
N GLU A 369 -8.95 7.81 -32.49
CA GLU A 369 -9.61 6.70 -33.19
C GLU A 369 -11.14 6.68 -32.95
N PHE A 370 -11.61 7.35 -31.90
CA PHE A 370 -13.04 7.51 -31.62
C PHE A 370 -13.71 8.67 -32.36
N LYS A 371 -12.94 9.65 -32.85
CA LYS A 371 -13.45 10.80 -33.62
C LYS A 371 -13.70 10.48 -35.08
N GLU A 372 -13.19 9.36 -35.61
CA GLU A 372 -13.45 8.98 -36.99
C GLU A 372 -14.94 8.66 -37.20
N PRO A 373 -15.61 9.17 -38.26
CA PRO A 373 -17.03 8.92 -38.55
C PRO A 373 -17.40 7.42 -38.67
N LYS A 374 -16.42 6.54 -38.88
CA LYS A 374 -16.59 5.08 -38.94
C LYS A 374 -16.52 4.39 -37.56
N SER A 375 -16.16 5.14 -36.52
CA SER A 375 -15.93 4.68 -35.14
C SER A 375 -17.20 4.70 -34.27
N ILE A 376 -17.09 4.14 -33.06
CA ILE A 376 -18.24 3.81 -32.20
C ILE A 376 -18.92 5.04 -31.55
N TRP A 377 -18.19 6.15 -31.35
CA TRP A 377 -18.71 7.36 -30.69
C TRP A 377 -19.23 8.43 -31.65
N GLY A 378 -18.76 8.45 -32.90
CA GLY A 378 -19.33 9.32 -33.95
C GLY A 378 -20.80 9.03 -34.27
N LEU A 379 -21.32 7.88 -33.82
CA LEU A 379 -22.73 7.49 -33.92
C LEU A 379 -23.53 7.71 -32.61
N ILE A 380 -22.86 7.95 -31.48
CA ILE A 380 -23.53 8.26 -30.19
C ILE A 380 -23.90 9.75 -30.14
N ASP A 381 -23.12 10.62 -30.80
CA ASP A 381 -23.37 12.07 -30.88
C ASP A 381 -24.56 12.46 -31.78
N ILE A 382 -25.17 11.51 -32.50
CA ILE A 382 -26.30 11.79 -33.41
C ILE A 382 -27.45 10.83 -33.07
N THR A 383 -28.49 11.36 -32.41
CA THR A 383 -29.83 10.74 -32.25
C THR A 383 -29.97 9.51 -31.33
N PHE A 384 -30.36 9.73 -30.07
CA PHE A 384 -31.57 9.02 -29.59
C PHE A 384 -32.72 9.52 -30.48
N PRO A 385 -33.42 8.71 -31.32
CA PRO A 385 -34.09 7.44 -30.97
C PRO A 385 -34.17 6.35 -32.09
N ARG A 386 -34.21 5.04 -31.72
CA ARG A 386 -35.01 3.91 -32.29
C ARG A 386 -34.34 2.53 -32.08
N LEU A 387 -34.82 1.79 -31.07
CA LEU A 387 -34.99 0.32 -31.05
C LEU A 387 -33.87 -0.57 -31.64
N GLY A 388 -32.62 -0.47 -31.17
CA GLY A 388 -31.60 -1.47 -31.52
C GLY A 388 -30.41 -1.52 -30.57
N PHE A 389 -29.96 -2.74 -30.21
CA PHE A 389 -28.72 -2.96 -29.45
C PHE A 389 -27.50 -2.94 -30.37
N ILE A 390 -26.46 -2.18 -30.03
CA ILE A 390 -25.14 -2.30 -30.67
C ILE A 390 -24.46 -3.55 -30.09
N LYS A 391 -24.05 -4.50 -30.94
CA LYS A 391 -23.42 -5.78 -30.53
C LYS A 391 -22.09 -5.66 -29.78
N GLY A 392 -21.59 -4.45 -29.47
CA GLY A 392 -20.32 -4.23 -28.76
C GLY A 392 -19.05 -4.67 -29.52
N ASN A 393 -19.16 -5.40 -30.64
CA ASN A 393 -18.03 -5.98 -31.38
C ASN A 393 -16.94 -4.97 -31.79
N LYS A 394 -17.31 -3.71 -32.10
CA LYS A 394 -16.33 -2.66 -32.41
C LYS A 394 -15.51 -2.27 -31.18
N LEU A 395 -16.17 -2.09 -30.03
CA LEU A 395 -15.52 -1.80 -28.76
C LEU A 395 -14.60 -2.95 -28.36
N TYR A 396 -15.11 -4.20 -28.44
CA TYR A 396 -14.30 -5.37 -28.12
C TYR A 396 -13.02 -5.46 -28.97
N ARG A 397 -13.11 -5.25 -30.30
CA ARG A 397 -11.92 -5.23 -31.18
C ARG A 397 -10.95 -4.10 -30.83
N PHE A 398 -11.47 -2.91 -30.55
CA PHE A 398 -10.66 -1.78 -30.10
C PHE A 398 -9.93 -2.12 -28.79
N LEU A 399 -10.65 -2.63 -27.79
CA LEU A 399 -10.07 -3.05 -26.52
C LEU A 399 -9.03 -4.16 -26.74
N LYS A 400 -9.33 -5.16 -27.57
CA LYS A 400 -8.39 -6.24 -27.88
C LYS A 400 -7.12 -5.74 -28.57
N LYS A 401 -7.21 -4.75 -29.45
CA LYS A 401 -6.05 -4.11 -30.09
C LYS A 401 -5.12 -3.45 -29.07
N HIS A 402 -5.65 -2.74 -28.08
CA HIS A 402 -4.83 -1.96 -27.12
C HIS A 402 -4.43 -2.75 -25.85
N PHE A 403 -5.29 -3.65 -25.38
CA PHE A 403 -5.07 -4.43 -24.15
C PHE A 403 -4.59 -5.86 -24.42
N GLN A 404 -4.83 -6.42 -25.61
CA GLN A 404 -4.49 -7.82 -25.95
C GLN A 404 -5.06 -8.80 -24.92
N ASP A 405 -4.22 -9.63 -24.31
CA ASP A 405 -4.57 -10.58 -23.25
C ASP A 405 -4.17 -10.08 -21.84
N LYS A 406 -3.90 -8.78 -21.69
CA LYS A 406 -3.55 -8.20 -20.39
C LYS A 406 -4.68 -8.37 -19.38
N THR A 407 -4.27 -8.66 -18.15
CA THR A 407 -5.08 -8.83 -16.96
C THR A 407 -4.85 -7.70 -15.96
N PHE A 408 -5.60 -7.68 -14.87
CA PHE A 408 -5.35 -6.77 -13.74
C PHE A 408 -3.97 -6.98 -13.08
N TYR A 409 -3.25 -8.04 -13.39
CA TYR A 409 -1.90 -8.29 -12.88
C TYR A 409 -0.81 -7.64 -13.73
N ASP A 410 -1.10 -7.34 -15.00
CA ASP A 410 -0.17 -6.72 -15.95
C ASP A 410 -0.13 -5.18 -15.83
N VAL A 411 -0.93 -4.62 -14.93
CA VAL A 411 -0.99 -3.17 -14.70
C VAL A 411 0.19 -2.71 -13.87
N LYS A 412 0.75 -1.55 -14.22
CA LYS A 412 1.80 -0.87 -13.45
C LYS A 412 1.25 -0.15 -12.21
N LEU A 413 -0.03 0.21 -12.25
CA LEU A 413 -0.77 0.88 -11.19
C LEU A 413 -1.99 0.04 -10.84
N PRO A 414 -2.21 -0.33 -9.56
CA PRO A 414 -3.41 -1.05 -9.14
C PRO A 414 -4.69 -0.40 -9.68
N LEU A 415 -5.50 -1.21 -10.33
CA LEU A 415 -6.71 -0.79 -11.04
C LEU A 415 -7.92 -1.52 -10.48
N LYS A 416 -9.03 -0.79 -10.32
CA LYS A 416 -10.36 -1.38 -10.14
C LYS A 416 -11.32 -0.84 -11.19
N VAL A 417 -12.14 -1.73 -11.74
CA VAL A 417 -13.17 -1.39 -12.72
C VAL A 417 -14.53 -1.65 -12.11
N ILE A 418 -15.44 -0.68 -12.21
CA ILE A 418 -16.78 -0.79 -11.64
C ILE A 418 -17.79 -1.16 -12.71
N ALA A 419 -18.55 -2.22 -12.48
CA ALA A 419 -19.72 -2.60 -13.24
C ALA A 419 -20.96 -2.60 -12.32
N SER A 420 -22.14 -2.81 -12.87
CA SER A 420 -23.40 -2.90 -12.12
C SER A 420 -23.98 -4.30 -12.19
N ASP A 421 -24.29 -4.92 -11.04
CA ASP A 421 -25.18 -6.07 -10.98
C ASP A 421 -26.62 -5.56 -10.84
N VAL A 422 -27.32 -5.47 -11.97
CA VAL A 422 -28.69 -4.93 -12.01
C VAL A 422 -29.70 -5.82 -11.28
N ARG A 423 -29.43 -7.13 -11.12
CA ARG A 423 -30.31 -8.02 -10.36
C ARG A 423 -30.26 -7.70 -8.87
N LYS A 424 -29.06 -7.40 -8.36
CA LYS A 424 -28.83 -7.03 -6.96
C LYS A 424 -28.96 -5.54 -6.68
N LYS A 425 -28.93 -4.70 -7.73
CA LYS A 425 -28.89 -3.22 -7.66
C LYS A 425 -27.66 -2.71 -6.90
N GLU A 426 -26.54 -3.41 -7.04
CA GLU A 426 -25.30 -3.12 -6.31
C GLU A 426 -24.13 -2.94 -7.30
N PRO A 427 -23.14 -2.10 -6.96
CA PRO A 427 -21.91 -2.01 -7.72
C PRO A 427 -21.09 -3.30 -7.59
N LYS A 428 -20.56 -3.78 -8.71
CA LYS A 428 -19.61 -4.89 -8.78
C LYS A 428 -18.21 -4.34 -9.02
N ILE A 429 -17.30 -4.59 -8.09
CA ILE A 429 -15.88 -4.27 -8.25
C ILE A 429 -15.21 -5.43 -8.99
N LEU A 430 -14.57 -5.11 -10.11
CA LEU A 430 -13.74 -6.02 -10.89
C LEU A 430 -12.27 -5.61 -10.71
N ASP A 431 -11.46 -6.53 -10.20
CA ASP A 431 -10.04 -6.33 -9.90
C ASP A 431 -9.17 -7.54 -10.26
N LYS A 432 -9.71 -8.48 -11.04
CA LYS A 432 -9.03 -9.69 -11.52
C LYS A 432 -9.61 -10.17 -12.84
N GLY A 433 -8.81 -10.93 -13.59
CA GLY A 433 -9.16 -11.44 -14.92
C GLY A 433 -8.71 -10.52 -16.06
N LEU A 434 -9.26 -10.73 -17.27
CA LEU A 434 -8.92 -9.95 -18.46
C LEU A 434 -9.44 -8.51 -18.36
N LEU A 435 -8.58 -7.54 -18.68
CA LEU A 435 -8.96 -6.12 -18.69
C LEU A 435 -10.06 -5.85 -19.72
N VAL A 436 -9.96 -6.48 -20.90
CA VAL A 436 -10.95 -6.34 -21.98
C VAL A 436 -12.35 -6.69 -21.49
N ASP A 437 -12.50 -7.81 -20.79
CA ASP A 437 -13.80 -8.28 -20.30
C ASP A 437 -14.36 -7.36 -19.22
N ALA A 438 -13.51 -6.89 -18.31
CA ALA A 438 -13.93 -5.98 -17.25
C ALA A 438 -14.38 -4.62 -17.79
N ILE A 439 -13.66 -4.06 -18.77
CA ILE A 439 -14.03 -2.80 -19.42
C ILE A 439 -15.30 -2.99 -20.25
N MET A 440 -15.44 -4.12 -20.96
CA MET A 440 -16.69 -4.45 -21.67
C MET A 440 -17.88 -4.50 -20.72
N ALA A 441 -17.75 -5.15 -19.56
CA ALA A 441 -18.79 -5.17 -18.53
C ALA A 441 -19.13 -3.76 -18.03
N SER A 442 -18.11 -2.96 -17.72
CA SER A 442 -18.25 -1.59 -17.20
C SER A 442 -18.86 -0.59 -18.19
N CYS A 443 -18.73 -0.84 -19.51
CA CYS A 443 -19.28 -0.01 -20.58
C CYS A 443 -20.59 -0.55 -21.19
N SER A 444 -21.14 -1.64 -20.67
CA SER A 444 -22.35 -2.30 -21.21
C SER A 444 -23.63 -1.55 -20.82
N MET A 445 -23.82 -0.36 -21.39
CA MET A 445 -24.94 0.52 -21.04
C MET A 445 -26.29 -0.06 -21.52
N PRO A 446 -27.27 -0.24 -20.61
CA PRO A 446 -28.61 -0.72 -20.98
C PRO A 446 -29.23 0.13 -22.09
N GLY A 447 -29.78 -0.53 -23.11
CA GLY A 447 -30.43 0.13 -24.25
C GLY A 447 -29.49 0.67 -25.33
N VAL A 448 -28.16 0.65 -25.11
CA VAL A 448 -27.15 1.02 -26.12
C VAL A 448 -26.28 -0.18 -26.50
N PHE A 449 -25.79 -0.93 -25.52
CA PHE A 449 -24.98 -2.12 -25.74
C PHE A 449 -25.68 -3.39 -25.22
N THR A 450 -25.39 -4.53 -25.85
CA THR A 450 -25.81 -5.84 -25.34
C THR A 450 -25.15 -6.10 -23.97
N PRO A 451 -25.88 -6.61 -22.97
CA PRO A 451 -25.30 -6.94 -21.67
C PRO A 451 -24.12 -7.90 -21.80
N PHE A 452 -23.04 -7.66 -21.07
CA PHE A 452 -21.87 -8.52 -21.10
C PHE A 452 -22.02 -9.64 -20.07
N LYS A 453 -21.90 -10.88 -20.52
CA LYS A 453 -21.87 -12.05 -19.63
C LYS A 453 -20.44 -12.21 -19.10
N PHE A 454 -20.19 -11.69 -17.89
CA PHE A 454 -18.92 -11.88 -17.20
C PHE A 454 -19.02 -13.16 -16.37
N ARG A 455 -18.41 -14.25 -16.86
CA ARG A 455 -18.56 -15.61 -16.29
C ARG A 455 -20.03 -16.05 -16.34
N GLU A 456 -20.68 -16.27 -15.19
CA GLU A 456 -22.11 -16.60 -15.08
C GLU A 456 -22.98 -15.41 -14.66
N GLU A 457 -22.39 -14.22 -14.50
CA GLU A 457 -23.10 -12.99 -14.12
C GLU A 457 -23.38 -12.12 -15.34
N ILE A 458 -24.58 -11.55 -15.41
CA ILE A 458 -24.92 -10.52 -16.40
C ILE A 458 -24.64 -9.17 -15.75
N LEU A 459 -23.64 -8.47 -16.27
CA LEU A 459 -23.22 -7.17 -15.76
C LEU A 459 -23.55 -6.06 -16.75
N PHE A 460 -23.78 -4.87 -16.20
CA PHE A 460 -24.12 -3.66 -16.94
C PHE A 460 -23.16 -2.53 -16.59
N ASP A 461 -23.30 -1.41 -17.30
CA ASP A 461 -22.50 -0.22 -17.10
C ASP A 461 -22.46 0.22 -15.63
N GLY A 462 -21.27 0.48 -15.10
CA GLY A 462 -21.06 0.84 -13.69
C GLY A 462 -21.75 2.14 -13.28
N GLY A 463 -22.02 3.03 -14.23
CA GLY A 463 -22.75 4.27 -14.02
C GLY A 463 -24.22 4.08 -13.64
N VAL A 464 -24.79 2.90 -13.88
CA VAL A 464 -26.19 2.62 -13.51
C VAL A 464 -26.37 2.64 -11.99
N THR A 465 -25.45 2.00 -11.26
CA THR A 465 -25.50 1.97 -9.78
C THR A 465 -24.53 2.95 -9.15
N TYR A 466 -23.38 3.22 -9.78
CA TYR A 466 -22.32 4.02 -9.16
C TYR A 466 -21.49 4.88 -10.15
N PRO A 467 -21.98 6.08 -10.50
CA PRO A 467 -21.35 6.99 -11.46
C PRO A 467 -19.93 7.49 -11.10
N LEU A 468 -19.65 7.67 -9.80
CA LEU A 468 -18.38 8.18 -9.29
C LEU A 468 -17.93 7.35 -8.08
N PRO A 469 -17.22 6.23 -8.30
CA PRO A 469 -17.02 5.20 -7.28
C PRO A 469 -15.88 5.49 -6.30
N THR A 470 -16.14 6.30 -5.27
CA THR A 470 -15.14 6.67 -4.24
C THR A 470 -15.08 5.69 -3.07
N GLU A 471 -16.20 5.07 -2.70
CA GLU A 471 -16.33 4.22 -1.52
C GLU A 471 -15.39 3.00 -1.51
N PRO A 472 -15.10 2.31 -2.63
CA PRO A 472 -14.16 1.20 -2.62
C PRO A 472 -12.76 1.62 -2.15
N LEU A 473 -12.32 2.84 -2.48
CA LEU A 473 -11.04 3.38 -1.99
C LEU A 473 -11.11 3.70 -0.50
N MET A 474 -12.23 4.25 -0.04
CA MET A 474 -12.43 4.57 1.38
C MET A 474 -12.41 3.29 2.24
N GLN A 475 -13.08 2.22 1.77
CA GLN A 475 -13.08 0.92 2.43
C GLN A 475 -11.68 0.26 2.47
N MET A 476 -10.82 0.56 1.49
CA MET A 476 -9.41 0.17 1.47
C MET A 476 -8.52 1.04 2.37
N GLY A 477 -9.07 2.03 3.08
CA GLY A 477 -8.33 2.93 3.95
C GLY A 477 -7.60 4.07 3.23
N VAL A 478 -7.91 4.33 1.96
CA VAL A 478 -7.32 5.44 1.20
C VAL A 478 -7.91 6.76 1.70
N LYS A 479 -7.06 7.59 2.33
CA LYS A 479 -7.48 8.85 2.98
C LYS A 479 -7.52 10.04 2.03
N LYS A 480 -6.79 9.98 0.90
CA LYS A 480 -6.72 11.05 -0.10
C LYS A 480 -7.28 10.54 -1.42
N ILE A 481 -8.42 11.08 -1.86
CA ILE A 481 -9.09 10.65 -3.08
C ILE A 481 -9.29 11.86 -4.00
N ILE A 482 -8.78 11.77 -5.23
CA ILE A 482 -9.07 12.69 -6.32
C ILE A 482 -10.20 12.07 -7.13
N ALA A 483 -11.38 12.66 -7.11
CA ALA A 483 -12.56 12.15 -7.83
C ALA A 483 -12.93 13.09 -8.98
N VAL A 484 -12.88 12.56 -10.21
CA VAL A 484 -13.10 13.33 -11.43
C VAL A 484 -14.52 13.08 -11.94
N ASN A 485 -15.37 14.10 -11.80
CA ASN A 485 -16.70 14.11 -12.42
C ASN A 485 -16.66 14.98 -13.68
N VAL A 486 -16.97 14.37 -14.83
CA VAL A 486 -17.03 15.05 -16.13
C VAL A 486 -18.47 15.22 -16.64
N THR A 487 -19.47 14.79 -15.85
CA THR A 487 -20.88 14.98 -16.20
C THR A 487 -21.31 16.40 -15.84
N PRO A 488 -21.93 17.15 -16.77
CA PRO A 488 -22.42 18.50 -16.48
C PRO A 488 -23.54 18.43 -15.44
N SER A 489 -23.56 19.40 -14.52
CA SER A 489 -24.67 19.51 -13.57
C SER A 489 -25.96 19.92 -14.29
N ARG A 490 -27.10 19.75 -13.62
CA ARG A 490 -28.39 20.26 -14.12
C ARG A 490 -28.31 21.75 -14.44
N ASP A 491 -27.63 22.53 -13.61
CA ASP A 491 -27.49 23.97 -13.81
C ASP A 491 -26.62 24.31 -15.02
N ASP A 492 -25.58 23.52 -15.29
CA ASP A 492 -24.74 23.68 -16.48
C ASP A 492 -25.54 23.40 -17.75
N ILE A 493 -26.35 22.34 -17.75
CA ILE A 493 -27.25 22.01 -18.86
C ILE A 493 -28.27 23.13 -19.07
N LEU A 494 -28.90 23.63 -18.00
CA LEU A 494 -29.88 24.72 -18.09
C LEU A 494 -29.26 26.02 -18.62
N LYS A 495 -28.04 26.37 -18.17
CA LYS A 495 -27.29 27.51 -18.69
C LYS A 495 -26.97 27.34 -20.17
N GLN A 496 -26.56 26.14 -20.59
CA GLN A 496 -26.23 25.87 -21.99
C GLN A 496 -27.47 25.91 -22.88
N LEU A 497 -28.59 25.34 -22.44
CA LEU A 497 -29.88 25.47 -23.13
C LEU A 497 -30.34 26.92 -23.24
N LYS A 498 -30.13 27.74 -22.20
CA LYS A 498 -30.44 29.17 -22.25
C LYS A 498 -29.58 29.89 -23.28
N LYS A 499 -28.26 29.66 -23.29
CA LYS A 499 -27.35 30.20 -24.30
C LYS A 499 -27.72 29.80 -25.72
N LEU A 500 -28.09 28.54 -25.94
CA LEU A 500 -28.53 28.04 -27.25
C LEU A 500 -29.84 28.70 -27.70
N LYS A 501 -30.80 28.90 -26.78
CA LYS A 501 -32.03 29.63 -27.06
C LYS A 501 -31.78 31.11 -27.37
N GLU A 502 -30.88 31.75 -26.64
CA GLU A 502 -30.47 33.14 -26.88
C GLU A 502 -29.75 33.28 -28.23
N ALA A 503 -28.83 32.37 -28.57
CA ALA A 503 -28.14 32.33 -29.86
C ALA A 503 -29.08 32.05 -31.04
N ALA A 504 -30.05 31.14 -30.86
CA ALA A 504 -31.08 30.88 -31.85
C ALA A 504 -32.03 32.08 -32.04
N ALA A 505 -32.31 32.83 -30.97
CA ALA A 505 -33.12 34.04 -31.02
C ALA A 505 -32.41 35.24 -31.66
N THR A 506 -31.07 35.28 -31.63
CA THR A 506 -30.26 36.34 -32.26
C THR A 506 -29.86 36.05 -33.71
N GLY A 507 -30.26 34.92 -34.29
CA GLY A 507 -30.04 34.60 -35.70
C GLY A 507 -28.59 34.29 -36.08
N VAL A 508 -27.69 34.13 -35.12
CA VAL A 508 -26.30 33.73 -35.39
C VAL A 508 -26.25 32.21 -35.35
N ILE A 509 -26.58 31.58 -36.47
CA ILE A 509 -26.26 30.17 -36.72
C ILE A 509 -24.75 30.13 -36.97
N ALA A 510 -23.99 29.65 -36.00
CA ALA A 510 -22.58 29.30 -36.21
C ALA A 510 -22.51 27.89 -36.83
N ASP A 511 -21.78 27.79 -37.94
CA ASP A 511 -21.40 26.54 -38.62
C ASP A 511 -20.65 25.56 -37.70
#